data_AF-A0A2Z6E576-F1
#
_entry.id   AF-A0A2Z6E576-F1
#
_cell.length_a   1.000
_cell.length_b   1.000
_cell.length_c   1.000
_cell.angle_alpha   90.00
_cell.angle_beta   90.00
_cell.angle_gamma   90.00
#
_symmetry.space_group_name_H-M   'P 1'
#
loop_
_entity.id
_entity.type
_entity.pdbx_description
1 polymer ?
#
loop_
_entity_poly.entity_id
_entity_poly.type
_entity_poly.pdbx_seq_one_letter_code
_entity_poly.pdbx_strand_id
1 'polypeptide(L)'
;MLAEDVDLMPLTHAAALQAASMITPVGPREWLDALDDAGAIRARIYLLPDTDYCAWDGMQGRFMQGARAMTQLRARTARLIAFTHRRLAGLDVLGCMPARVSSLGGRLAAELARAEHVWMQRSLPS
;
A
#
# COMPACT_ATOMS: atom_id res chain seq x y z
N MET A 1 -10.92 -1.68 12.09
CA MET A 1 -9.77 -2.52 11.69
C MET A 1 -8.65 -2.30 12.70
N LEU A 2 -7.98 -3.36 13.14
CA LEU A 2 -6.77 -3.28 13.98
C LEU A 2 -5.52 -3.53 13.13
N ALA A 3 -4.37 -2.97 13.53
CA ALA A 3 -3.08 -3.24 12.91
C ALA A 3 -2.17 -4.02 13.86
N GLU A 4 -1.46 -5.02 13.33
CA GLU A 4 -0.51 -5.84 14.09
C GLU A 4 0.91 -5.25 14.12
N ASP A 5 1.22 -4.39 13.16
CA ASP A 5 2.51 -3.72 13.01
C ASP A 5 2.29 -2.20 13.01
N VAL A 6 3.19 -1.46 13.66
CA VAL A 6 3.15 0.01 13.75
C VAL A 6 3.21 0.67 12.37
N ASP A 7 3.89 0.04 11.41
CA ASP A 7 4.01 0.53 10.04
C ASP A 7 2.66 0.53 9.30
N LEU A 8 1.67 -0.23 9.81
CA LEU A 8 0.32 -0.30 9.26
C LEU A 8 -0.65 0.66 9.93
N MET A 9 -0.24 1.33 11.01
CA MET A 9 -1.10 2.29 11.72
C MET A 9 -1.70 3.37 10.80
N PRO A 10 -0.96 3.95 9.83
CA PRO A 10 -1.54 4.89 8.87
C PRO A 10 -2.77 4.37 8.12
N LEU A 11 -2.87 3.05 7.93
CA LEU A 11 -4.00 2.41 7.24
C LEU A 11 -5.20 2.20 8.18
N THR A 12 -4.98 2.03 9.49
CA THR A 12 -6.07 1.89 10.47
C THR A 12 -6.82 3.18 10.75
N HIS A 13 -6.16 4.32 10.50
CA HIS A 13 -6.74 5.65 10.64
C HIS A 13 -7.24 6.23 9.30
N ALA A 14 -7.23 5.42 8.24
CA ALA A 14 -7.71 5.86 6.94
C ALA A 14 -9.25 5.95 6.95
N ALA A 15 -9.76 7.14 6.64
CA ALA A 15 -11.18 7.40 6.42
C ALA A 15 -11.64 6.91 5.04
N ALA A 16 -10.72 6.87 4.07
CA ALA A 16 -10.98 6.38 2.72
C ALA A 16 -9.71 5.80 2.09
N LEU A 17 -9.89 4.91 1.09
CA LEU A 17 -8.84 4.57 0.14
C LEU A 17 -9.21 5.12 -1.24
N GLN A 18 -8.22 5.67 -1.95
CA GLN A 18 -8.37 6.15 -3.31
C GLN A 18 -7.46 5.37 -4.24
N ALA A 19 -8.05 4.67 -5.20
CA ALA A 19 -7.31 4.02 -6.27
C ALA A 19 -6.78 5.05 -7.28
N ALA A 20 -5.56 4.84 -7.76
CA ALA A 20 -4.95 5.63 -8.81
C ALA A 20 -4.03 4.77 -9.67
N SER A 21 -3.84 5.21 -10.92
CA SER A 21 -2.96 4.54 -11.86
C SER A 21 -2.21 5.53 -12.75
N MET A 22 -1.06 5.09 -13.26
CA MET A 22 -0.22 5.85 -14.18
C MET A 22 0.44 4.90 -15.18
N ILE A 23 0.34 5.22 -16.46
CA ILE A 23 1.07 4.50 -17.50
C ILE A 23 2.47 5.13 -17.60
N THR A 24 3.51 4.30 -17.47
CA THR A 24 4.90 4.71 -17.60
C THR A 24 5.56 3.98 -18.79
N PRO A 25 6.74 4.43 -19.27
CA PRO A 25 7.47 3.71 -20.32
C PRO A 25 7.81 2.25 -19.98
N VAL A 26 7.84 1.89 -18.70
CA VAL A 26 8.11 0.54 -18.21
C VAL A 26 6.85 -0.27 -17.90
N GLY A 27 5.65 0.31 -18.13
CA GLY A 27 4.36 -0.34 -17.90
C GLY A 27 3.42 0.45 -16.99
N PRO A 28 2.19 -0.07 -16.76
CA PRO A 28 1.25 0.53 -15.83
C PRO A 28 1.74 0.41 -14.39
N ARG A 29 1.42 1.43 -13.59
CA ARG A 29 1.59 1.45 -12.15
C ARG A 29 0.24 1.74 -11.53
N GLU A 30 -0.12 0.97 -10.52
CA GLU A 30 -1.37 1.14 -9.77
C GLU A 30 -1.03 1.28 -8.29
N TRP A 31 -1.77 2.12 -7.58
CA TRP A 31 -1.63 2.27 -6.15
C TRP A 31 -2.93 2.68 -5.47
N LEU A 32 -2.96 2.48 -4.15
CA LEU A 32 -4.00 2.99 -3.27
C LEU A 32 -3.41 4.04 -2.34
N ASP A 33 -4.05 5.20 -2.30
CA ASP A 33 -3.77 6.24 -1.31
C ASP A 33 -4.72 6.09 -0.12
N ALA A 34 -4.18 6.03 1.08
CA ALA A 34 -4.94 6.00 2.32
C ALA A 34 -5.08 7.41 2.88
N LEU A 35 -6.31 7.93 2.93
CA LEU A 35 -6.60 9.31 3.30
C LEU A 35 -7.13 9.38 4.74
N ASP A 36 -6.71 10.37 5.52
CA ASP A 36 -7.36 10.71 6.78
C ASP A 36 -8.66 11.53 6.57
N ASP A 37 -9.35 11.86 7.67
CA ASP A 37 -10.60 12.65 7.62
C ASP A 37 -10.44 14.04 6.98
N ALA A 38 -9.23 14.60 6.99
CA ALA A 38 -8.90 15.86 6.34
C ALA A 38 -8.58 15.71 4.84
N GLY A 39 -8.52 14.47 4.33
CA GLY A 39 -8.15 14.17 2.95
C GLY A 39 -6.64 14.21 2.70
N ALA A 40 -5.81 14.19 3.74
CA ALA A 40 -4.36 14.08 3.59
C ALA A 40 -3.95 12.61 3.42
N ILE A 41 -3.05 12.34 2.48
CA ILE A 41 -2.53 10.98 2.28
C ILE A 41 -1.57 10.62 3.41
N ARG A 42 -1.90 9.54 4.13
CA ARG A 42 -1.10 9.00 5.24
C ARG A 42 -0.21 7.85 4.83
N ALA A 43 -0.61 7.12 3.80
CA ALA A 43 0.18 6.05 3.20
C ALA A 43 -0.21 5.85 1.75
N ARG A 44 0.72 5.30 0.96
CA ARG A 44 0.50 4.85 -0.41
C ARG A 44 0.94 3.40 -0.54
N ILE A 45 0.08 2.59 -1.13
CA ILE A 45 0.30 1.16 -1.34
C ILE A 45 0.40 0.92 -2.84
N TYR A 46 1.59 0.54 -3.33
CA TYR A 46 1.77 0.19 -4.74
C TYR A 46 1.46 -1.28 -5.00
N LEU A 47 0.78 -1.54 -6.12
CA LEU A 47 0.64 -2.86 -6.67
C LEU A 47 1.97 -3.30 -7.32
N LEU A 48 2.47 -4.47 -6.93
CA LEU A 48 3.60 -5.12 -7.59
C LEU A 48 3.12 -6.29 -8.48
N PRO A 49 3.90 -6.68 -9.51
CA PRO A 49 3.54 -7.78 -10.41
C PRO A 49 3.29 -9.12 -9.71
N ASP A 50 3.91 -9.32 -8.54
CA ASP A 50 3.77 -10.52 -7.72
C ASP A 50 2.48 -10.55 -6.88
N THR A 51 1.69 -9.48 -6.93
CA THR A 51 0.46 -9.36 -6.15
C THR A 51 -0.65 -10.19 -6.79
N ASP A 52 -1.43 -10.88 -5.96
CA ASP A 52 -2.69 -11.49 -6.41
C ASP A 52 -3.67 -10.39 -6.84
N TYR A 53 -3.88 -10.28 -8.15
CA TYR A 53 -4.72 -9.24 -8.74
C TYR A 53 -6.19 -9.35 -8.32
N CYS A 54 -6.69 -10.57 -8.10
CA CYS A 54 -8.07 -10.78 -7.63
C CYS A 54 -8.23 -10.30 -6.18
N ALA A 55 -7.22 -10.56 -5.34
CA ALA A 55 -7.21 -10.04 -3.97
C ALA A 55 -7.11 -8.51 -3.94
N TRP A 56 -6.31 -7.92 -4.84
CA TRP A 56 -6.20 -6.47 -5.01
C TRP A 56 -7.52 -5.84 -5.44
N ASP A 57 -8.19 -6.38 -6.46
CA ASP A 57 -9.48 -5.90 -6.93
C ASP A 57 -10.57 -6.00 -5.85
N GLY A 58 -10.62 -7.12 -5.13
CA GLY A 58 -11.52 -7.30 -3.98
C GLY A 58 -11.27 -6.31 -2.84
N MET A 59 -10.01 -5.89 -2.63
CA MET A 59 -9.68 -4.82 -1.68
C MET A 59 -10.22 -3.48 -2.19
N GLN A 60 -9.96 -3.12 -3.45
CA GLN A 60 -10.44 -1.86 -4.03
C GLN A 60 -11.96 -1.72 -3.92
N GLY A 61 -12.72 -2.76 -4.29
CA GLY A 61 -14.19 -2.75 -4.27
C GLY A 61 -14.84 -2.47 -2.90
N ARG A 62 -14.10 -2.62 -1.80
CA ARG A 62 -14.58 -2.36 -0.43
C ARG A 62 -14.34 -0.94 0.07
N PHE A 63 -13.45 -0.17 -0.56
CA PHE A 63 -12.98 1.11 -0.02
C PHE A 63 -13.17 2.32 -0.94
N MET A 64 -13.79 2.15 -2.11
CA MET A 64 -13.99 3.25 -3.07
C MET A 64 -14.88 4.36 -2.49
N GLN A 65 -14.28 5.53 -2.25
CA GLN A 65 -14.97 6.81 -2.22
C GLN A 65 -14.37 7.70 -3.32
N GLY A 66 -15.20 8.57 -3.91
CA GLY A 66 -14.89 9.28 -5.17
C GLY A 66 -13.56 10.03 -5.18
N ALA A 67 -12.97 10.12 -6.37
CA ALA A 67 -11.66 10.72 -6.60
C ALA A 67 -11.58 12.16 -6.03
N ARG A 68 -10.70 12.37 -5.05
CA ARG A 68 -10.31 13.69 -4.57
C ARG A 68 -8.97 14.10 -5.18
N ALA A 69 -8.74 15.40 -5.23
CA ALA A 69 -7.53 15.99 -5.80
C ALA A 69 -6.27 15.35 -5.20
N MET A 70 -5.32 15.01 -6.07
CA MET A 70 -4.05 14.39 -5.71
C MET A 70 -3.27 15.31 -4.76
N THR A 71 -3.29 15.00 -3.47
CA THR A 71 -2.35 15.59 -2.53
C THR A 71 -1.01 14.88 -2.65
N GLN A 72 0.10 15.58 -2.36
CA GLN A 72 1.41 14.95 -2.37
C GLN A 72 1.63 14.21 -1.05
N LEU A 73 1.95 12.91 -1.14
CA LEU A 73 2.43 12.15 0.02
C LEU A 73 3.83 12.62 0.39
N ARG A 74 4.06 12.94 1.67
CA ARG A 74 5.39 13.19 2.23
C ARG A 74 5.90 11.96 2.97
N ALA A 75 6.12 10.88 2.23
CA ALA A 75 6.73 9.68 2.78
C ALA A 75 8.24 9.87 2.98
N ARG A 76 8.80 9.17 3.97
CA ARG A 76 10.26 9.12 4.21
C ARG A 76 10.85 7.75 3.88
N THR A 77 10.03 6.72 4.04
CA THR A 77 10.43 5.33 3.83
C THR A 77 9.37 4.58 3.03
N ALA A 78 9.80 3.52 2.37
CA ALA A 78 8.93 2.53 1.74
C ALA A 78 9.33 1.15 2.24
N ARG A 79 8.38 0.24 2.45
CA ARG A 79 8.66 -1.13 2.90
C ARG A 79 8.03 -2.13 1.93
N LEU A 80 8.75 -3.23 1.67
CA LEU A 80 8.22 -4.33 0.88
C LEU A 80 7.56 -5.36 1.81
N ILE A 81 6.24 -5.42 1.75
CA ILE A 81 5.42 -6.26 2.62
C ILE A 81 4.36 -7.02 1.83
N ALA A 82 4.00 -8.20 2.34
CA ALA A 82 2.78 -8.89 1.98
C ALA A 82 1.76 -8.62 3.09
N PHE A 83 0.59 -8.08 2.73
CA PHE A 83 -0.50 -7.88 3.68
C PHE A 83 -1.11 -9.22 4.06
N THR A 84 -1.52 -9.31 5.32
CA THR A 84 -2.34 -10.41 5.82
C THR A 84 -3.59 -9.83 6.43
N HIS A 85 -4.71 -10.50 6.23
CA HIS A 85 -5.98 -10.14 6.83
C HIS A 85 -6.52 -11.36 7.57
N ARG A 86 -6.91 -11.16 8.82
CA ARG A 86 -7.55 -12.20 9.63
C ARG A 86 -8.63 -11.61 10.50
N ARG A 87 -9.55 -12.47 10.95
CA ARG A 87 -10.62 -12.08 11.88
C ARG A 87 -10.34 -12.65 13.26
N LEU A 88 -10.27 -11.79 14.28
CA LEU A 88 -10.02 -12.19 15.67
C LEU A 88 -11.13 -11.62 16.57
N ALA A 89 -11.84 -12.49 17.29
CA ALA A 89 -12.97 -12.09 18.15
C ALA A 89 -13.98 -11.14 17.45
N GLY A 90 -14.25 -11.38 16.17
CA GLY A 90 -15.17 -10.57 15.36
C GLY A 90 -14.56 -9.32 14.73
N LEU A 91 -13.33 -8.93 15.08
CA LEU A 91 -12.62 -7.76 14.55
C LEU A 91 -11.76 -8.11 13.35
N ASP A 92 -11.74 -7.24 12.34
CA ASP A 92 -10.79 -7.30 11.22
C ASP A 92 -9.41 -6.82 11.68
N VAL A 93 -8.41 -7.67 11.49
CA VAL A 93 -7.02 -7.42 11.84
C VAL A 93 -6.17 -7.45 10.56
N LEU A 94 -5.45 -6.36 10.33
CA LEU A 94 -4.51 -6.19 9.23
C LEU A 94 -3.09 -6.37 9.76
N GLY A 95 -2.42 -7.41 9.30
CA GLY A 95 -1.02 -7.66 9.58
C GLY A 95 -0.17 -7.52 8.33
N CYS A 96 1.13 -7.65 8.49
CA CYS A 96 2.04 -7.76 7.36
C CYS A 96 3.21 -8.69 7.68
N MET A 97 3.78 -9.26 6.62
CA MET A 97 5.03 -10.02 6.68
C MET A 97 5.98 -9.54 5.58
N PRO A 98 7.30 -9.81 5.70
CA PRO A 98 8.24 -9.56 4.60
C PRO A 98 7.75 -10.21 3.30
N ALA A 99 7.61 -9.41 2.23
CA ALA A 99 7.17 -9.97 0.95
C ALA A 99 8.29 -10.78 0.30
N ARG A 100 7.94 -11.94 -0.26
CA ARG A 100 8.79 -12.66 -1.21
C ARG A 100 8.35 -12.26 -2.61
N VAL A 101 9.16 -11.45 -3.28
CA VAL A 101 8.89 -11.00 -4.66
C VAL A 101 9.90 -11.60 -5.62
N SER A 102 9.49 -11.76 -6.87
CA SER A 102 10.37 -12.07 -7.99
C SER A 102 11.43 -10.98 -8.18
N SER A 103 12.45 -11.29 -8.99
CA SER A 103 13.46 -10.30 -9.37
C SER A 103 12.84 -9.10 -10.10
N LEU A 104 11.73 -9.30 -10.82
CA LEU A 104 10.99 -8.23 -11.48
C LEU A 104 10.31 -7.32 -10.46
N GLY A 105 9.54 -7.89 -9.51
CA GLY A 105 8.91 -7.11 -8.45
C GLY A 105 9.92 -6.35 -7.59
N GLY A 106 11.05 -6.99 -7.26
CA GLY A 106 12.13 -6.35 -6.52
C GLY A 106 12.73 -5.14 -7.26
N ARG A 107 12.96 -5.25 -8.57
CA ARG A 107 13.43 -4.10 -9.38
C ARG A 107 12.39 -2.99 -9.44
N LEU A 108 11.12 -3.33 -9.67
CA LEU A 108 10.05 -2.33 -9.74
C LEU A 108 9.87 -1.60 -8.40
N ALA A 109 9.92 -2.32 -7.28
CA ALA A 109 9.85 -1.71 -5.95
C ALA A 109 11.00 -0.70 -5.71
N ALA A 110 12.21 -1.03 -6.15
CA ALA A 110 13.35 -0.12 -6.07
C ALA A 110 13.18 1.11 -6.99
N GLU A 111 12.61 0.95 -8.18
CA GLU A 111 12.28 2.08 -9.06
C GLU A 111 11.20 2.98 -8.49
N LEU A 112 10.16 2.41 -7.87
CA LEU A 112 9.11 3.16 -7.19
C LEU A 112 9.68 3.96 -6.02
N ALA A 113 10.52 3.35 -5.17
CA ALA A 113 11.16 4.05 -4.07
C ALA A 113 12.01 5.23 -4.55
N ARG A 114 12.75 5.06 -5.66
CA ARG A 114 13.51 6.16 -6.29
C ARG A 114 12.62 7.27 -6.83
N ALA A 115 11.54 6.91 -7.51
CA ALA A 115 10.59 7.88 -8.09
C ALA A 115 9.87 8.70 -7.00
N GLU A 116 9.57 8.09 -5.86
CA GLU A 116 8.97 8.75 -4.70
C GLU A 116 10.02 9.43 -3.79
N HIS A 117 11.31 9.35 -4.15
CA HIS A 117 12.42 9.89 -3.36
C HIS A 117 12.45 9.39 -1.90
N VAL A 118 12.07 8.12 -1.69
CA VAL A 118 12.01 7.47 -0.37
C VAL A 118 13.06 6.39 -0.21
N TRP A 119 13.46 6.14 1.03
CA TRP A 119 14.38 5.06 1.34
C TRP A 119 13.63 3.73 1.53
N MET A 120 14.11 2.64 0.91
CA MET A 120 13.45 1.33 0.95
C MET A 120 13.90 0.46 2.13
N GLN A 121 13.03 0.30 3.14
CA GLN A 121 13.15 -0.56 4.30
C GLN A 121 13.26 -2.03 3.96
N ARG A 122 14.41 -2.61 4.33
CA ARG A 122 14.54 -4.05 4.55
C ARG A 122 13.63 -4.43 5.70
N SER A 123 12.68 -5.29 5.39
CA SER A 123 11.84 -5.97 6.37
C SER A 123 12.78 -6.77 7.29
N LEU A 124 12.90 -6.37 8.55
CA LEU A 124 13.53 -7.22 9.56
C LEU A 124 12.61 -8.42 9.81
N PRO A 125 13.15 -9.64 9.95
CA PRO A 125 12.34 -10.77 10.40
C PRO A 125 11.87 -10.47 11.83
N SER A 126 10.55 -10.59 12.04
CA SER A 126 9.89 -10.54 13.35
C SER A 126 10.18 -11.80 14.15
#